data_AF-A0A226QN63-F1
#
_entry.id   AF-A0A226QN63-F1
#
_cell.length_a   1.000
_cell.length_b   1.000
_cell.length_c   1.000
_cell.angle_alpha   90.00
_cell.angle_beta   90.00
_cell.angle_gamma   90.00
#
_symmetry.space_group_name_H-M   'P 1'
#
loop_
_entity.id
_entity.type
_entity.pdbx_description
1 polymer ?
#
loop_
_entity_poly.entity_id
_entity_poly.type
_entity_poly.pdbx_seq_one_letter_code
_entity_poly.pdbx_strand_id
1 'polypeptide(L)'
;MKEVLQRVKEKLEQSFDNPGAYDLEQCLRELEQLKATAGDKQQMMEDVIRAITHAKNAQAQLVNAGDESATNAFAEAYRALDQAIESYSNVDNDPV
;
A
#
# COMPACT_ATOMS: atom_id res chain seq x y z
N MET A 1 -8.97 9.87 -4.35
CA MET A 1 -8.61 8.47 -4.00
C MET A 1 -7.25 8.08 -4.57
N LYS A 2 -7.01 8.25 -5.87
CA LYS A 2 -5.71 7.99 -6.51
C LYS A 2 -4.53 8.66 -5.83
N GLU A 3 -4.67 9.93 -5.46
CA GLU A 3 -3.59 10.70 -4.79
C GLU A 3 -3.17 10.07 -3.46
N VAL A 4 -4.13 9.57 -2.68
CA VAL A 4 -3.82 8.88 -1.41
C VAL A 4 -3.08 7.58 -1.69
N LEU A 5 -3.54 6.78 -2.66
CA LEU A 5 -2.85 5.53 -3.04
C LEU A 5 -1.42 5.80 -3.53
N GLN A 6 -1.21 6.84 -4.33
CA GLN A 6 0.13 7.25 -4.78
C GLN A 6 1.01 7.69 -3.61
N ARG A 7 0.48 8.53 -2.71
CA ARG A 7 1.19 8.97 -1.50
C ARG A 7 1.58 7.80 -0.61
N VAL A 8 0.70 6.80 -0.47
CA VAL A 8 0.99 5.57 0.29
C VAL A 8 2.08 4.75 -0.40
N LYS A 9 2.06 4.65 -1.73
CA LYS A 9 3.12 4.00 -2.51
C LYS A 9 4.49 4.64 -2.27
N GLU A 10 4.57 5.97 -2.39
CA GLU A 10 5.83 6.69 -2.12
C GLU A 10 6.33 6.49 -0.69
N LYS A 11 5.41 6.53 0.29
CA LYS A 11 5.77 6.27 1.70
C LYS A 11 6.20 4.82 1.94
N LEU A 12 5.66 3.87 1.20
CA LEU A 12 6.11 2.47 1.24
C LEU A 12 7.53 2.33 0.69
N GLU A 13 7.88 3.06 -0.39
CA GLU A 13 9.23 3.09 -0.99
C GLU A 13 10.24 3.65 -0.02
N GLN A 14 9.89 4.80 0.55
CA GLN A 14 10.72 5.46 1.53
C GLN A 14 10.83 4.65 2.82
N SER A 15 9.78 3.92 3.22
CA SER A 15 9.86 3.00 4.35
C SER A 15 10.81 1.85 4.07
N PHE A 16 10.76 1.25 2.89
CA PHE A 16 11.65 0.16 2.51
C PHE A 16 13.13 0.58 2.56
N ASP A 17 13.45 1.75 2.00
CA ASP A 17 14.80 2.31 1.99
C ASP A 17 15.26 2.75 3.40
N ASN A 18 14.34 3.33 4.19
CA ASN A 18 14.61 3.82 5.52
C ASN A 18 13.59 3.29 6.55
N PRO A 19 13.83 2.09 7.12
CA PRO A 19 12.92 1.45 8.04
C PRO A 19 12.76 2.27 9.33
N GLY A 20 11.53 2.74 9.58
CA GLY A 20 11.18 3.52 10.78
C GLY A 20 11.17 5.05 10.61
N ALA A 21 11.61 5.57 9.46
CA ALA A 21 11.53 7.01 9.18
C ALA A 21 10.11 7.47 8.77
N TYR A 22 9.25 6.54 8.36
CA TYR A 22 7.96 6.84 7.76
C TYR A 22 6.80 6.10 8.42
N ASP A 23 5.74 6.86 8.73
CA ASP A 23 4.56 6.38 9.43
C ASP A 23 3.61 5.65 8.45
N LEU A 24 3.86 4.35 8.24
CA LEU A 24 2.95 3.46 7.50
C LEU A 24 1.60 3.30 8.22
N GLU A 25 1.52 3.57 9.52
CA GLU A 25 0.26 3.51 10.25
C GLU A 25 -0.71 4.61 9.82
N GLN A 26 -0.21 5.81 9.57
CA GLN A 26 -1.01 6.88 8.99
C GLN A 26 -1.56 6.46 7.62
N CYS A 27 -0.73 5.84 6.79
CA CYS A 27 -1.15 5.33 5.48
C CYS A 27 -2.26 4.29 5.61
N LEU A 28 -2.11 3.32 6.52
CA LEU A 28 -3.11 2.29 6.76
C LEU A 28 -4.44 2.90 7.23
N ARG A 29 -4.41 3.89 8.12
CA ARG A 29 -5.62 4.60 8.56
C ARG A 29 -6.32 5.32 7.38
N GLU A 30 -5.56 6.00 6.54
CA GLU A 30 -6.09 6.68 5.34
C GLU A 30 -6.71 5.65 4.36
N LEU A 31 -6.09 4.48 4.19
CA LEU A 31 -6.62 3.40 3.36
C LEU A 31 -7.88 2.76 3.94
N GLU A 32 -7.97 2.59 5.26
CA GLU A 32 -9.19 2.06 5.90
C GLU A 32 -10.38 3.01 5.71
N GLN A 33 -10.15 4.32 5.80
CA GLN A 33 -11.18 5.32 5.49
C GLN A 33 -11.61 5.25 4.02
N LEU A 34 -10.65 5.08 3.10
CA LEU A 34 -10.95 4.91 1.69
C LEU A 34 -11.73 3.64 1.41
N LYS A 35 -11.38 2.52 2.06
CA LYS A 35 -12.07 1.24 1.97
C LYS A 35 -13.57 1.40 2.26
N ALA A 36 -13.93 2.16 3.29
CA ALA A 36 -15.33 2.41 3.65
C ALA A 36 -16.13 3.14 2.55
N THR A 37 -15.43 3.88 1.67
CA THR A 37 -16.02 4.63 0.55
C THR A 37 -15.79 3.97 -0.81
N ALA A 38 -15.13 2.82 -0.86
CA ALA A 38 -14.65 2.19 -2.10
C ALA A 38 -15.71 1.37 -2.85
N GLY A 39 -16.87 1.08 -2.22
CA GLY A 39 -17.95 0.30 -2.85
C GLY A 39 -17.46 -1.06 -3.36
N ASP A 40 -17.62 -1.34 -4.65
CA ASP A 40 -17.16 -2.58 -5.30
C ASP A 40 -15.64 -2.79 -5.24
N LYS A 41 -14.85 -1.73 -5.00
CA LYS A 41 -13.39 -1.80 -4.85
C LYS A 41 -12.95 -2.05 -3.41
N GLN A 42 -13.88 -2.32 -2.48
CA GLN A 42 -13.58 -2.57 -1.07
C GLN A 42 -12.65 -3.77 -0.88
N GLN A 43 -12.85 -4.85 -1.64
CA GLN A 43 -12.00 -6.05 -1.58
C GLN A 43 -10.56 -5.70 -1.98
N MET A 44 -10.39 -4.96 -3.08
CA MET A 44 -9.08 -4.51 -3.56
C MET A 44 -8.38 -3.61 -2.55
N MET A 45 -9.11 -2.67 -1.92
CA MET A 45 -8.58 -1.85 -0.83
C MET A 45 -8.16 -2.70 0.37
N GLU A 46 -8.91 -3.76 0.70
CA GLU A 46 -8.54 -4.68 1.77
C GLU A 46 -7.27 -5.45 1.46
N ASP A 47 -7.09 -5.94 0.23
CA ASP A 47 -5.86 -6.57 -0.23
C ASP A 47 -4.66 -5.61 -0.12
N VAL A 48 -4.82 -4.33 -0.51
CA VAL A 48 -3.80 -3.29 -0.31
C VAL A 48 -3.42 -3.10 1.16
N ILE A 49 -4.42 -2.95 2.03
CA ILE A 49 -4.21 -2.77 3.48
C ILE A 49 -3.47 -3.97 4.07
N ARG A 50 -3.87 -5.19 3.70
CA ARG A 50 -3.24 -6.43 4.16
C ARG A 50 -1.78 -6.51 3.71
N ALA A 51 -1.51 -6.23 2.44
CA ALA A 51 -0.15 -6.30 1.90
C ALA A 51 0.78 -5.26 2.55
N ILE A 52 0.32 -4.02 2.75
CA ILE A 52 1.12 -2.98 3.44
C ILE A 52 1.34 -3.33 4.91
N THR A 53 0.32 -3.87 5.59
CA THR A 53 0.46 -4.35 6.96
C THR A 53 1.49 -5.47 7.04
N HIS A 54 1.47 -6.40 6.08
CA HIS A 54 2.44 -7.47 5.99
C HIS A 54 3.86 -6.92 5.76
N ALA A 55 4.04 -5.98 4.83
CA ALA A 55 5.31 -5.31 4.57
C ALA A 55 5.86 -4.59 5.82
N LYS A 56 5.00 -3.86 6.55
CA LYS A 56 5.37 -3.20 7.82
C LYS A 56 5.86 -4.22 8.87
N ASN A 57 5.14 -5.32 9.04
CA ASN A 57 5.52 -6.34 10.02
C ASN A 57 6.80 -7.07 9.58
N ALA A 58 6.93 -7.41 8.31
CA ALA A 58 8.11 -8.04 7.75
C ALA A 58 9.34 -7.12 7.84
N GLN A 59 9.17 -5.81 7.68
CA GLN A 59 10.22 -4.82 7.94
C GLN A 59 10.72 -4.87 9.38
N ALA A 60 9.81 -4.85 10.35
CA ALA A 60 10.19 -4.96 11.75
C ALA A 60 10.95 -6.26 12.04
N GLN A 61 10.60 -7.35 11.34
CA GLN A 61 11.33 -8.61 11.40
C GLN A 61 12.70 -8.53 10.70
N LEU A 62 12.81 -7.86 9.55
CA LEU A 62 14.06 -7.73 8.78
C LEU A 62 15.11 -6.90 9.53
N VAL A 63 14.70 -5.81 10.20
CA VAL A 63 15.60 -5.04 11.08
C VAL A 63 16.17 -5.91 12.21
N ASN A 64 15.43 -6.93 12.67
CA ASN A 64 15.87 -7.82 13.75
C ASN A 64 16.60 -9.08 13.25
N ALA A 65 16.26 -9.61 12.07
CA ALA A 65 16.68 -10.94 11.61
C ALA A 65 17.53 -10.92 10.32
N GLY A 66 17.55 -9.81 9.57
CA GLY A 66 18.32 -9.68 8.31
C GLY A 66 17.79 -10.53 7.15
N ASP A 67 16.48 -10.76 7.11
CA ASP A 67 15.86 -11.82 6.29
C ASP A 67 15.25 -11.33 4.97
N GLU A 68 15.37 -12.11 3.88
CA GLU A 68 14.84 -11.80 2.54
C GLU A 68 13.30 -11.69 2.49
N SER A 69 12.62 -12.17 3.53
CA SER A 69 11.16 -12.20 3.65
C SER A 69 10.49 -10.83 3.51
N ALA A 70 11.12 -9.72 3.93
CA ALA A 70 10.46 -8.42 3.75
C ALA A 70 10.46 -7.95 2.30
N THR A 71 11.51 -8.22 1.51
CA THR A 71 11.54 -7.83 0.09
C THR A 71 10.32 -8.38 -0.66
N ASN A 72 9.93 -9.63 -0.38
CA ASN A 72 8.72 -10.23 -0.96
C ASN A 72 7.44 -9.54 -0.48
N ALA A 73 7.35 -9.22 0.81
CA ALA A 73 6.18 -8.52 1.37
C ALA A 73 6.02 -7.10 0.80
N PHE A 74 7.12 -6.36 0.63
CA PHE A 74 7.11 -5.06 -0.01
C PHE A 74 6.72 -5.15 -1.49
N ALA A 75 7.25 -6.13 -2.23
CA ALA A 75 6.89 -6.36 -3.62
C ALA A 75 5.39 -6.67 -3.80
N GLU A 76 4.81 -7.45 -2.90
CA GLU A 76 3.37 -7.73 -2.88
C GLU A 76 2.55 -6.45 -2.62
N ALA A 77 2.96 -5.65 -1.62
CA ALA A 77 2.32 -4.38 -1.32
C ALA A 77 2.38 -3.38 -2.48
N TYR A 78 3.49 -3.32 -3.22
CA TYR A 78 3.56 -2.52 -4.44
C TYR A 78 2.58 -2.95 -5.49
N ARG A 79 2.50 -4.25 -5.78
CA ARG A 79 1.60 -4.76 -6.81
C ARG A 79 0.14 -4.48 -6.47
N ALA A 80 -0.24 -4.68 -5.22
CA ALA A 80 -1.59 -4.37 -4.75
C ALA A 80 -1.91 -2.87 -4.90
N LEU A 81 -0.98 -2.00 -4.50
CA LEU A 81 -1.12 -0.55 -4.65
C LEU A 81 -1.20 -0.12 -6.12
N ASP A 82 -0.36 -0.67 -6.98
CA ASP A 82 -0.33 -0.36 -8.41
C ASP A 82 -1.67 -0.75 -9.05
N GLN A 83 -2.14 -1.97 -8.79
CA GLN A 83 -3.43 -2.45 -9.26
C GLN A 83 -4.59 -1.58 -8.76
N ALA A 84 -4.54 -1.12 -7.51
CA ALA A 84 -5.52 -0.18 -7.00
C ALA A 84 -5.46 1.17 -7.73
N ILE A 85 -4.27 1.75 -7.90
CA ILE A 85 -4.06 3.02 -8.61
C ILE A 85 -4.56 2.92 -10.05
N GLU A 86 -4.27 1.83 -10.76
CA GLU A 86 -4.75 1.58 -12.12
C GLU A 86 -6.29 1.46 -12.17
N SER A 87 -6.88 0.74 -11.22
CA SER A 87 -8.33 0.56 -11.10
C SER A 87 -9.07 1.88 -10.86
N TYR A 88 -8.44 2.86 -10.18
CA TYR A 88 -8.96 4.22 -10.06
C TYR A 88 -8.56 5.16 -11.21
N SER A 89 -7.53 4.83 -12.00
CA SER A 89 -7.11 5.61 -13.17
C SER A 89 -7.93 5.31 -14.42
N ASN A 90 -8.39 4.07 -14.58
CA ASN A 90 -9.22 3.65 -15.72
C ASN A 90 -10.66 4.19 -15.70
N VAL A 91 -11.06 4.91 -14.64
CA VAL A 91 -12.39 5.53 -14.56
C VAL A 91 -12.41 6.92 -15.25
N ASP A 92 -11.25 7.47 -15.62
CA ASP A 92 -11.10 8.84 -16.15
C ASP A 92 -10.91 8.91 -17.69
N ASN A 93 -11.15 7.81 -18.42
CA ASN A 93 -10.88 7.75 -19.87
C ASN A 93 -12.08 7.30 -20.70
N ASP A 94 -13.27 7.84 -20.38
CA ASP A 94 -14.41 7.83 -21.29
C ASP A 94 -14.36 9.14 -22.12
N PRO A 95 -13.89 9.12 -23.38
CA PRO A 95 -14.00 10.29 -24.23
C PRO A 95 -15.48 10.52 -24.58
N VAL A 96 -16.00 11.69 -24.17
CA VAL A 96 -17.27 12.27 -24.64
C VAL A 96 -17.34 12.42 -26.15
#